data_AF-A0A4Q7X2S5-F1
#
_entry.id   AF-A0A4Q7X2S5-F1
#
_cell.length_a   1.000
_cell.length_b   1.000
_cell.length_c   1.000
_cell.angle_alpha   90.00
_cell.angle_beta   90.00
_cell.angle_gamma   90.00
#
_symmetry.space_group_name_H-M   'P 1'
#
loop_
_entity.id
_entity.type
_entity.pdbx_description
1 polymer ?
#
loop_
_entity_poly.entity_id
_entity_poly.type
_entity_poly.pdbx_seq_one_letter_code
_entity_poly.pdbx_strand_id
1 'polypeptide(L)'
;MRCTAKARRGMVALAVVAGLTLGSAACGGGGGGDGDGKKPQSSSPASKTGGSQPNPQEGQAEAPIAELKGPSGLLLRITAAVRDSGGFVTVNGSLKNDSGTVATIPSALSGNETEIMNNGRSLGGATLVDSKSKKRYYVLRDTEGRPLTTTGFSTLKAGESIDVFLQFPAPPAGTTDVSFQLPLFPSAVVKISG
;
A
#
# COMPACT_ATOMS: atom_id res chain seq x y z
N MET A 1 32.37 57.50 11.75
CA MET A 1 33.48 56.74 12.36
C MET A 1 32.95 55.38 12.76
N ARG A 2 33.56 54.31 12.24
CA ARG A 2 33.17 52.91 12.43
C ARG A 2 34.00 52.34 13.59
N CYS A 3 33.37 51.62 14.51
CA CYS A 3 34.08 50.75 15.47
C CYS A 3 33.46 49.36 15.42
N THR A 4 34.04 48.51 14.58
CA THR A 4 33.91 47.05 14.61
C THR A 4 34.85 46.48 15.67
N ALA A 5 34.36 45.60 16.54
CA ALA A 5 35.17 44.83 17.48
C ALA A 5 34.98 43.31 17.28
N LYS A 6 36.06 42.59 17.59
CA LYS A 6 36.50 41.29 17.06
C LYS A 6 35.92 40.04 17.74
N ALA A 7 35.71 39.03 16.89
CA ALA A 7 36.01 37.59 16.99
C ALA A 7 36.50 36.97 18.31
N ARG A 8 35.99 35.77 18.61
CA ARG A 8 36.79 34.63 19.13
C ARG A 8 36.39 33.31 18.47
N ARG A 9 37.44 32.54 18.13
CA ARG A 9 37.48 31.21 17.53
C ARG A 9 37.14 30.12 18.55
N GLY A 10 36.57 29.02 18.08
CA GLY A 10 36.58 27.73 18.76
C GLY A 10 36.48 26.60 17.72
N MET A 11 37.64 26.04 17.33
CA MET A 11 37.75 24.79 16.58
C MET A 11 37.84 23.64 17.57
N VAL A 12 37.04 22.58 17.39
CA VAL A 12 37.35 21.24 17.91
C VAL A 12 37.04 20.23 16.81
N ALA A 13 38.05 19.46 16.43
CA ALA A 13 38.00 18.34 15.49
C ALA A 13 38.50 17.08 16.21
N LEU A 14 37.88 15.92 15.98
CA LEU A 14 38.35 14.53 16.21
C LEU A 14 37.12 13.62 16.01
N ALA A 15 37.11 12.45 15.37
CA ALA A 15 38.08 11.68 14.59
C ALA A 15 37.32 10.60 13.79
N VAL A 16 37.94 10.13 12.70
CA VAL A 16 37.48 9.04 11.82
C VAL A 16 37.81 7.68 12.45
N VAL A 17 36.90 6.70 12.33
CA VAL A 17 37.25 5.26 12.38
C VAL A 17 36.59 4.55 11.21
N ALA A 18 37.42 3.91 10.38
CA ALA A 18 37.04 2.98 9.33
C ALA A 18 37.11 1.54 9.84
N GLY A 19 36.26 0.64 9.30
CA GLY A 19 36.35 -0.80 9.54
C GLY A 19 35.67 -1.59 8.41
N LEU A 20 36.48 -2.32 7.64
CA LEU A 20 36.13 -3.24 6.54
C LEU A 20 35.54 -4.58 7.07
N THR A 21 34.77 -5.30 6.26
CA THR A 21 35.18 -6.60 5.65
C THR A 21 34.09 -7.21 4.74
N LEU A 22 34.56 -7.80 3.64
CA LEU A 22 33.82 -8.62 2.67
C LEU A 22 33.70 -10.07 3.16
N GLY A 23 32.61 -10.75 2.79
CA GLY A 23 32.43 -12.20 2.93
C GLY A 23 31.97 -12.82 1.61
N SER A 24 32.65 -13.89 1.20
CA SER A 24 32.62 -14.54 -0.10
C SER A 24 31.76 -15.81 -0.16
N ALA A 25 31.34 -16.14 -1.38
CA ALA A 25 31.13 -17.47 -1.98
C ALA A 25 30.25 -18.53 -1.26
N ALA A 26 29.13 -18.88 -1.90
CA ALA A 26 28.63 -20.24 -1.93
C ALA A 26 28.76 -20.78 -3.37
N CYS A 27 29.75 -21.65 -3.55
CA CYS A 27 30.03 -22.45 -4.73
C CYS A 27 29.69 -23.91 -4.41
N GLY A 28 29.11 -24.63 -5.37
CA GLY A 28 28.99 -26.08 -5.35
C GLY A 28 27.70 -26.51 -6.05
N GLY A 29 27.71 -27.30 -7.11
CA GLY A 29 28.77 -28.01 -7.81
C GLY A 29 28.08 -28.92 -8.81
N GLY A 30 28.54 -28.94 -10.06
CA GLY A 30 28.00 -29.77 -11.13
C GLY A 30 28.41 -31.23 -11.02
N GLY A 31 27.77 -32.08 -11.82
CA GLY A 31 28.18 -33.47 -12.03
C GLY A 31 27.12 -34.27 -12.77
N GLY A 32 27.23 -34.32 -14.10
CA GLY A 32 26.54 -35.29 -14.93
C GLY A 32 27.17 -36.69 -14.83
N GLY A 33 26.44 -37.70 -15.30
CA GLY A 33 26.95 -39.07 -15.39
C GLY A 33 25.84 -40.07 -15.74
N ASP A 34 25.80 -40.43 -17.02
CA ASP A 34 24.96 -41.45 -17.67
C ASP A 34 25.27 -42.90 -17.25
N GLY A 35 24.29 -43.77 -17.53
CA GLY A 35 24.46 -45.21 -17.80
C GLY A 35 24.30 -46.12 -16.58
N ASP A 36 23.68 -47.29 -16.60
CA ASP A 36 23.08 -48.17 -17.62
C ASP A 36 22.38 -49.24 -16.75
N GLY A 37 21.13 -49.68 -16.94
CA GLY A 37 20.69 -50.52 -18.04
C GLY A 37 19.99 -51.80 -17.52
N LYS A 38 18.91 -52.17 -18.24
CA LYS A 38 18.11 -53.42 -18.27
C LYS A 38 17.01 -53.66 -17.21
N LYS A 39 15.80 -54.13 -17.52
CA LYS A 39 14.91 -54.28 -18.70
C LYS A 39 13.59 -54.95 -18.16
N PRO A 40 12.61 -55.36 -18.99
CA PRO A 40 11.30 -54.72 -19.28
C PRO A 40 10.07 -55.44 -18.65
N GLN A 41 8.86 -54.86 -18.76
CA GLN A 41 7.67 -55.61 -19.21
C GLN A 41 6.48 -54.71 -19.60
N SER A 42 5.77 -55.20 -20.61
CA SER A 42 4.66 -54.67 -21.41
C SER A 42 3.35 -54.37 -20.65
N SER A 43 2.62 -53.31 -21.00
CA SER A 43 1.29 -53.35 -21.69
C SER A 43 0.56 -51.98 -21.68
N SER A 44 -0.10 -51.68 -22.82
CA SER A 44 -0.86 -50.48 -23.26
C SER A 44 -2.03 -50.02 -22.34
N PRO A 45 -2.83 -48.94 -22.61
CA PRO A 45 -2.90 -48.04 -23.77
C PRO A 45 -3.01 -46.52 -23.44
N ALA A 46 -3.03 -45.70 -24.49
CA ALA A 46 -3.20 -44.24 -24.45
C ALA A 46 -4.39 -43.78 -23.60
N SER A 47 -4.14 -42.84 -22.68
CA SER A 47 -5.15 -41.95 -22.11
C SER A 47 -4.66 -40.53 -22.26
N LYS A 48 -5.49 -39.70 -22.87
CA LYS A 48 -5.24 -38.26 -23.05
C LYS A 48 -5.09 -37.62 -21.67
N THR A 49 -3.90 -37.11 -21.35
CA THR A 49 -3.71 -36.11 -20.30
C THR A 49 -4.40 -34.84 -20.79
N GLY A 50 -5.52 -34.39 -20.23
CA GLY A 50 -5.81 -34.31 -18.80
C GLY A 50 -5.44 -32.90 -18.39
N GLY A 51 -6.43 -32.01 -18.42
CA GLY A 51 -6.28 -30.57 -18.51
C GLY A 51 -5.35 -29.96 -17.47
N SER A 52 -4.56 -29.00 -17.93
CA SER A 52 -3.95 -27.99 -17.08
C SER A 52 -5.07 -27.27 -16.33
N GLN A 53 -5.30 -27.62 -15.06
CA GLN A 53 -6.07 -26.79 -14.16
C GLN A 53 -5.37 -25.42 -14.07
N PRO A 54 -6.03 -24.32 -14.41
CA PRO A 54 -5.54 -23.01 -14.01
C PRO A 54 -5.57 -22.94 -12.48
N ASN A 55 -4.45 -22.54 -11.90
CA ASN A 55 -4.34 -22.15 -10.50
C ASN A 55 -5.40 -21.07 -10.21
N PRO A 56 -6.35 -21.24 -9.27
CA PRO A 56 -7.29 -20.18 -8.90
C PRO A 56 -6.59 -19.19 -7.97
N GLN A 57 -5.62 -18.45 -8.51
CA GLN A 57 -5.17 -17.17 -7.96
C GLN A 57 -5.40 -16.03 -8.96
N GLU A 58 -6.29 -16.25 -9.93
CA GLU A 58 -7.00 -15.15 -10.60
C GLU A 58 -8.03 -14.63 -9.61
N GLY A 59 -7.75 -13.43 -9.08
CA GLY A 59 -8.52 -12.78 -8.05
C GLY A 59 -10.01 -12.84 -8.34
N GLN A 60 -10.73 -13.56 -7.48
CA GLN A 60 -12.15 -13.26 -7.30
C GLN A 60 -12.20 -11.78 -6.91
N ALA A 61 -12.62 -10.94 -7.85
CA ALA A 61 -12.94 -9.56 -7.57
C ALA A 61 -14.06 -9.60 -6.52
N GLU A 62 -13.69 -9.46 -5.25
CA GLU A 62 -14.66 -9.31 -4.17
C GLU A 62 -15.54 -8.11 -4.50
N ALA A 63 -16.85 -8.30 -4.38
CA ALA A 63 -17.80 -7.23 -4.60
C ALA A 63 -17.47 -6.06 -3.64
N PRO A 64 -17.45 -4.81 -4.13
CA PRO A 64 -17.12 -3.68 -3.28
C PRO A 64 -18.14 -3.55 -2.14
N ILE A 65 -17.64 -3.39 -0.92
CA ILE A 65 -18.46 -3.11 0.27
C ILE A 65 -18.95 -1.66 0.30
N ALA A 66 -18.28 -0.76 -0.43
CA ALA A 66 -18.74 0.60 -0.66
C ALA A 66 -18.23 1.14 -2.00
N GLU A 67 -19.03 2.01 -2.64
CA GLU A 67 -18.65 2.75 -3.84
C GLU A 67 -18.93 4.24 -3.63
N LEU A 68 -17.93 5.08 -3.92
CA LEU A 68 -17.97 6.52 -3.69
C LEU A 68 -17.58 7.24 -4.99
N LYS A 69 -18.49 8.07 -5.49
CA LYS A 69 -18.26 8.92 -6.66
C LYS A 69 -17.65 10.25 -6.21
N GLY A 70 -16.48 10.55 -6.75
CA GLY A 70 -15.72 11.75 -6.46
C GLY A 70 -15.71 12.76 -7.61
N PRO A 71 -14.90 13.81 -7.50
CA PRO A 71 -14.77 14.83 -8.53
C PRO A 71 -14.15 14.27 -9.81
N SER A 72 -14.39 14.95 -10.93
CA SER A 72 -13.73 14.67 -12.22
C SER A 72 -13.88 13.22 -12.72
N GLY A 73 -14.97 12.54 -12.35
CA GLY A 73 -15.22 11.15 -12.73
C GLY A 73 -14.38 10.11 -11.97
N LEU A 74 -13.74 10.51 -10.86
CA LEU A 74 -13.07 9.56 -9.98
C LEU A 74 -14.09 8.68 -9.26
N LEU A 75 -13.82 7.38 -9.23
CA LEU A 75 -14.64 6.36 -8.60
C LEU A 75 -13.77 5.58 -7.61
N LEU A 76 -14.05 5.73 -6.32
CA LEU A 76 -13.41 4.94 -5.28
C LEU A 76 -14.31 3.77 -4.92
N ARG A 77 -13.78 2.55 -5.04
CA ARG A 77 -14.43 1.32 -4.58
C ARG A 77 -13.64 0.77 -3.42
N ILE A 78 -14.31 0.53 -2.31
CA ILE A 78 -13.72 -0.13 -1.14
C ILE A 78 -14.12 -1.59 -1.21
N THR A 79 -13.15 -2.49 -1.19
CA THR A 79 -13.37 -3.94 -1.26
C THR A 79 -13.35 -4.56 0.12
N ALA A 80 -12.47 -4.10 1.01
CA ALA A 80 -12.35 -4.65 2.35
C ALA A 80 -11.89 -3.60 3.37
N ALA A 81 -12.29 -3.81 4.62
CA ALA A 81 -11.70 -3.17 5.79
C ALA A 81 -11.42 -4.27 6.82
N VAL A 82 -10.14 -4.57 7.05
CA VAL A 82 -9.70 -5.72 7.84
C VAL A 82 -8.89 -5.23 9.03
N ARG A 83 -9.31 -5.62 10.24
CA ARG A 83 -8.55 -5.45 11.47
C ARG A 83 -7.46 -6.51 11.54
N ASP A 84 -6.26 -6.07 11.86
CA ASP A 84 -5.10 -6.91 12.06
C ASP A 84 -4.76 -7.04 13.56
N SER A 85 -4.12 -8.16 13.92
CA SER A 85 -3.67 -8.45 15.28
C SER A 85 -2.66 -7.44 15.84
N GLY A 86 -1.97 -6.69 14.99
CA GLY A 86 -1.06 -5.60 15.33
C GLY A 86 -1.75 -4.30 15.78
N GLY A 87 -3.09 -4.27 15.85
CA GLY A 87 -3.83 -3.10 16.34
C GLY A 87 -4.13 -2.07 15.25
N PHE A 88 -4.22 -2.50 13.99
CA PHE A 88 -4.49 -1.65 12.84
C PHE A 88 -5.72 -2.12 12.08
N VAL A 89 -6.32 -1.23 11.29
CA VAL A 89 -7.31 -1.58 10.26
C VAL A 89 -6.74 -1.17 8.92
N THR A 90 -6.69 -2.11 7.98
CA THR A 90 -6.30 -1.85 6.59
C THR A 90 -7.55 -1.83 5.73
N VAL A 91 -7.77 -0.69 5.06
CA VAL A 91 -8.83 -0.51 4.07
C VAL A 91 -8.22 -0.69 2.69
N ASN A 92 -8.77 -1.61 1.91
CA ASN A 92 -8.34 -1.91 0.54
C ASN A 92 -9.45 -1.57 -0.46
N GLY A 93 -9.06 -1.28 -1.69
CA GLY A 93 -9.98 -0.92 -2.74
C GLY A 93 -9.29 -0.57 -4.05
N SER A 94 -10.00 0.15 -4.91
CA SER A 94 -9.49 0.70 -6.16
C SER A 94 -9.97 2.13 -6.39
N LEU A 95 -9.11 2.98 -6.92
CA LEU A 95 -9.47 4.30 -7.44
C LEU A 95 -9.40 4.28 -8.96
N LYS A 96 -10.55 4.47 -9.61
CA LYS A 96 -10.69 4.47 -11.06
C LYS A 96 -11.01 5.87 -11.56
N ASN A 97 -10.49 6.24 -12.72
CA ASN A 97 -11.04 7.32 -13.52
C ASN A 97 -12.10 6.77 -14.49
N ASP A 98 -13.37 6.99 -14.17
CA ASP A 98 -14.51 6.55 -14.97
C ASP A 98 -14.94 7.59 -16.03
N SER A 99 -14.19 8.68 -16.17
CA SER A 99 -14.41 9.67 -17.22
C SER A 99 -13.76 9.26 -18.56
N GLY A 100 -14.15 9.96 -19.63
CA GLY A 100 -13.57 9.79 -20.97
C GLY A 100 -12.27 10.58 -21.20
N THR A 101 -11.73 11.27 -20.19
CA THR A 101 -10.53 12.12 -20.31
C THR A 101 -9.56 11.85 -19.17
N VAL A 102 -8.36 12.46 -19.21
CA VAL A 102 -7.40 12.37 -18.09
C VAL A 102 -7.96 13.12 -16.88
N ALA A 103 -7.98 12.47 -15.72
CA ALA A 103 -8.36 13.07 -14.45
C ALA A 103 -7.13 13.44 -13.63
N THR A 104 -7.03 14.69 -13.19
CA THR A 104 -6.03 15.13 -12.22
C THR A 104 -6.51 14.82 -10.81
N ILE A 105 -5.65 14.21 -10.01
CA ILE A 105 -5.94 13.86 -8.62
C ILE A 105 -5.84 15.12 -7.75
N PRO A 106 -6.91 15.55 -7.05
CA PRO A 106 -6.85 16.73 -6.19
C PRO A 106 -5.85 16.56 -5.05
N SER A 107 -5.10 17.62 -4.71
CA SER A 107 -4.16 17.56 -3.56
C SER A 107 -4.90 17.44 -2.23
N ALA A 108 -6.15 17.92 -2.19
CA ALA A 108 -7.01 17.81 -1.02
C ALA A 108 -7.25 16.36 -0.56
N LEU A 109 -7.10 15.35 -1.44
CA LEU A 109 -7.22 13.94 -1.03
C LEU A 109 -6.14 13.53 -0.02
N SER A 110 -5.00 14.22 -0.04
CA SER A 110 -3.91 14.02 0.90
C SER A 110 -4.15 14.68 2.26
N GLY A 111 -5.22 15.48 2.40
CA GLY A 111 -5.52 16.23 3.61
C GLY A 111 -4.94 17.64 3.61
N ASN A 112 -5.01 18.31 4.76
CA ASN A 112 -4.59 19.71 4.95
C ASN A 112 -3.34 19.84 5.83
N GLU A 113 -2.71 18.73 6.22
CA GLU A 113 -1.51 18.75 7.04
C GLU A 113 -0.26 18.87 6.19
N THR A 114 0.57 19.87 6.49
CA THR A 114 1.79 20.20 5.74
C THR A 114 2.73 19.01 5.58
N GLU A 115 2.91 18.21 6.64
CA GLU A 115 3.77 17.02 6.62
C GLU A 115 3.28 15.96 5.62
N ILE A 116 1.97 15.78 5.46
CA ILE A 116 1.44 14.83 4.46
C ILE A 116 1.61 15.40 3.06
N MET A 117 1.35 16.69 2.87
CA MET A 117 1.44 17.33 1.56
C MET A 117 2.87 17.36 1.00
N ASN A 118 3.88 17.47 1.88
CA ASN A 118 5.30 17.43 1.50
C ASN A 118 5.75 16.04 1.00
N ASN A 119 5.03 14.98 1.37
CA ASN A 119 5.31 13.60 0.98
C ASN A 119 4.64 13.19 -0.34
N GLY A 120 4.12 14.16 -1.09
CA GLY A 120 3.51 13.96 -2.39
C GLY A 120 2.02 13.59 -2.31
N ARG A 121 1.42 13.37 -3.49
CA ARG A 121 0.00 13.04 -3.60
C ARG A 121 -0.26 11.63 -3.06
N SER A 122 -1.24 11.56 -2.17
CA SER A 122 -1.66 10.37 -1.43
C SER A 122 -3.13 10.45 -1.06
N LEU A 123 -3.65 9.39 -0.44
CA LEU A 123 -4.96 9.36 0.22
C LEU A 123 -4.89 9.64 1.73
N GLY A 124 -3.83 10.30 2.20
CA GLY A 124 -3.59 10.53 3.63
C GLY A 124 -4.67 11.37 4.35
N GLY A 125 -5.52 12.07 3.60
CA GLY A 125 -6.64 12.82 4.15
C GLY A 125 -7.85 11.96 4.56
N ALA A 126 -7.80 10.65 4.28
CA ALA A 126 -8.88 9.75 4.65
C ALA A 126 -9.00 9.59 6.17
N THR A 127 -10.22 9.32 6.63
CA THR A 127 -10.50 9.07 8.05
C THR A 127 -11.56 7.99 8.23
N LEU A 128 -11.49 7.29 9.36
CA LEU A 128 -12.57 6.44 9.86
C LEU A 128 -13.23 7.13 11.05
N VAL A 129 -14.55 7.21 11.06
CA VAL A 129 -15.31 7.79 12.17
C VAL A 129 -16.15 6.70 12.84
N ASP A 130 -15.86 6.44 14.10
CA ASP A 130 -16.69 5.63 14.98
C ASP A 130 -17.62 6.57 15.77
N SER A 131 -18.86 6.66 15.30
CA SER A 131 -19.87 7.51 15.94
C SER A 131 -20.27 7.02 17.33
N LYS A 132 -20.12 5.73 17.64
CA LYS A 132 -20.49 5.16 18.95
C LYS A 132 -19.48 5.59 20.01
N SER A 133 -18.18 5.47 19.70
CA SER A 133 -17.12 5.93 20.60
C SER A 133 -16.80 7.44 20.48
N LYS A 134 -17.41 8.12 19.50
CA LYS A 134 -17.18 9.54 19.18
C LYS A 134 -15.72 9.83 18.85
N LYS A 135 -15.08 8.89 18.15
CA LYS A 135 -13.66 8.97 17.75
C LYS A 135 -13.54 9.05 16.24
N ARG A 136 -12.55 9.82 15.80
CA ARG A 136 -12.07 9.89 14.42
C ARG A 136 -10.64 9.38 14.39
N TYR A 137 -10.37 8.48 13.47
CA TYR A 137 -9.08 7.85 13.23
C TYR A 137 -8.54 8.34 11.89
N TYR A 138 -7.27 8.72 11.86
CA TYR A 138 -6.58 9.22 10.67
C TYR A 138 -5.66 8.14 10.12
N VAL A 139 -5.29 8.26 8.84
CA VAL A 139 -4.27 7.38 8.23
C VAL A 139 -2.97 7.48 9.04
N LEU A 140 -2.39 6.32 9.35
CA LEU A 140 -1.13 6.20 10.07
C LEU A 140 0.03 6.81 9.27
N ARG A 141 1.12 7.10 9.96
CA ARG A 141 2.35 7.60 9.36
C ARG A 141 3.54 6.76 9.78
N ASP A 142 4.54 6.68 8.92
CA ASP A 142 5.85 6.16 9.29
C ASP A 142 6.64 7.18 10.13
N THR A 143 7.86 6.81 10.51
CA THR A 143 8.76 7.65 11.30
C THR A 143 9.26 8.89 10.55
N GLU A 144 9.12 8.94 9.23
CA GLU A 144 9.45 10.08 8.37
C GLU A 144 8.22 10.96 8.09
N GLY A 145 7.06 10.64 8.67
CA GLY A 145 5.82 11.38 8.50
C GLY A 145 5.06 11.05 7.21
N ARG A 146 5.47 10.05 6.43
CA ARG A 146 4.78 9.64 5.20
C ARG A 146 3.52 8.85 5.57
N PRO A 147 2.38 9.11 4.91
CA PRO A 147 1.16 8.38 5.21
C PRO A 147 1.27 6.92 4.76
N LEU A 148 0.77 5.99 5.57
CA LEU A 148 0.68 4.56 5.26
C LEU A 148 -0.52 4.29 4.36
N THR A 149 -0.38 4.69 3.10
CA THR A 149 -1.39 4.57 2.05
C THR A 149 -0.73 4.55 0.67
N THR A 150 -1.49 4.22 -0.37
CA THR A 150 -1.04 4.41 -1.75
C THR A 150 -0.65 5.88 -2.00
N THR A 151 0.52 6.06 -2.62
CA THR A 151 1.16 7.36 -2.89
C THR A 151 1.69 7.39 -4.33
N GLY A 152 2.19 8.54 -4.78
CA GLY A 152 2.96 8.63 -6.02
C GLY A 152 2.14 8.73 -7.30
N PHE A 153 0.83 8.99 -7.19
CA PHE A 153 -0.06 9.16 -8.34
C PHE A 153 -0.62 10.58 -8.38
N SER A 154 -0.60 11.20 -9.56
CA SER A 154 -1.01 12.60 -9.77
C SER A 154 -2.10 12.76 -10.82
N THR A 155 -2.20 11.82 -11.75
CA THR A 155 -3.20 11.76 -12.81
C THR A 155 -3.59 10.32 -13.06
N LEU A 156 -4.81 10.11 -13.52
CA LEU A 156 -5.28 8.82 -14.06
C LEU A 156 -5.81 9.05 -15.47
N LYS A 157 -5.38 8.25 -16.44
CA LYS A 157 -5.91 8.25 -17.80
C LYS A 157 -7.38 7.81 -17.79
N ALA A 158 -8.09 8.08 -18.88
CA ALA A 158 -9.47 7.60 -19.05
C ALA A 158 -9.53 6.08 -18.88
N GLY A 159 -10.40 5.60 -17.99
CA GLY A 159 -10.57 4.19 -17.68
C GLY A 159 -9.47 3.57 -16.79
N GLU A 160 -8.39 4.29 -16.47
CA GLU A 160 -7.31 3.78 -15.62
C GLU A 160 -7.80 3.55 -14.20
N SER A 161 -7.36 2.45 -13.60
CA SER A 161 -7.66 2.06 -12.23
C SER A 161 -6.35 1.72 -11.53
N ILE A 162 -6.22 2.21 -10.29
CA ILE A 162 -5.13 1.84 -9.39
C ILE A 162 -5.69 1.16 -8.15
N ASP A 163 -4.97 0.18 -7.63
CA ASP A 163 -5.28 -0.41 -6.34
C ASP A 163 -4.88 0.56 -5.23
N VAL A 164 -5.74 0.66 -4.22
CA VAL A 164 -5.53 1.53 -3.09
C VAL A 164 -5.55 0.77 -1.78
N PHE A 165 -4.63 1.14 -0.90
CA PHE A 165 -4.65 0.71 0.49
C PHE A 165 -4.52 1.93 1.41
N LEU A 166 -5.11 1.85 2.60
CA LEU A 166 -5.01 2.86 3.65
C LEU A 166 -4.96 2.16 5.02
N GLN A 167 -3.99 2.50 5.85
CA GLN A 167 -3.86 1.92 7.19
C GLN A 167 -4.24 2.91 8.28
N PHE A 168 -5.08 2.48 9.21
CA PHE A 168 -5.59 3.25 10.34
C PHE A 168 -5.26 2.54 11.66
N PRO A 169 -5.15 3.26 12.78
CA PRO A 169 -5.24 2.62 14.09
C PRO A 169 -6.59 1.92 14.24
N ALA A 170 -6.61 0.73 14.83
CA ALA A 170 -7.85 -0.02 14.98
C ALA A 170 -8.80 0.66 15.99
N PRO A 171 -10.09 0.85 15.64
CA PRO A 171 -11.13 1.13 16.62
C PRO A 171 -11.25 -0.04 17.62
N PRO A 172 -11.91 0.17 18.78
CA PRO A 172 -12.15 -0.89 19.76
C PRO A 172 -12.65 -2.18 19.12
N ALA A 173 -12.30 -3.34 19.70
CA ALA A 173 -12.62 -4.65 19.10
C ALA A 173 -14.13 -4.86 18.82
N GLY A 174 -15.01 -4.25 19.60
CA GLY A 174 -16.47 -4.29 19.39
C GLY A 174 -16.99 -3.36 18.28
N THR A 175 -16.16 -2.49 17.71
CA THR A 175 -16.55 -1.59 16.63
C THR A 175 -16.46 -2.32 15.29
N THR A 176 -17.62 -2.59 14.70
CA THR A 176 -17.77 -3.32 13.42
C THR A 176 -18.17 -2.42 12.27
N ASP A 177 -18.83 -1.29 12.51
CA ASP A 177 -19.26 -0.35 11.48
C ASP A 177 -18.64 1.02 11.74
N VAL A 178 -17.96 1.58 10.74
CA VAL A 178 -17.36 2.92 10.79
C VAL A 178 -17.71 3.69 9.53
N SER A 179 -17.76 5.02 9.62
CA SER A 179 -17.92 5.88 8.45
C SER A 179 -16.54 6.20 7.86
N PHE A 180 -16.28 5.71 6.65
CA PHE A 180 -15.13 6.10 5.85
C PHE A 180 -15.38 7.46 5.22
N GLN A 181 -14.41 8.36 5.34
CA GLN A 181 -14.43 9.68 4.73
C GLN A 181 -13.13 9.90 3.98
N LEU A 182 -13.22 10.43 2.76
CA LEU A 182 -12.09 10.94 2.00
C LEU A 182 -12.46 12.35 1.52
N PRO A 183 -11.57 13.35 1.59
CA PRO A 183 -11.88 14.69 1.13
C PRO A 183 -12.42 14.71 -0.29
N LEU A 184 -13.42 15.56 -0.57
CA LEU A 184 -14.10 15.67 -1.87
C LEU A 184 -14.97 14.47 -2.28
N PHE A 185 -14.99 13.39 -1.52
CA PHE A 185 -15.91 12.27 -1.71
C PHE A 185 -17.04 12.33 -0.67
N PRO A 186 -18.20 11.73 -0.97
CA PRO A 186 -19.20 11.46 0.07
C PRO A 186 -18.62 10.51 1.13
N SER A 187 -19.26 10.41 2.29
CA SER A 187 -18.91 9.39 3.28
C SER A 187 -19.68 8.09 2.99
N ALA A 188 -19.09 6.95 3.37
CA ALA A 188 -19.75 5.65 3.28
C ALA A 188 -19.53 4.84 4.56
N VAL A 189 -20.54 4.10 4.99
CA VAL A 189 -20.37 3.15 6.10
C VAL A 189 -19.65 1.91 5.56
N VAL A 190 -18.56 1.54 6.19
CA VAL A 190 -17.80 0.33 5.89
C VAL A 190 -17.78 -0.59 7.08
N LYS A 191 -17.89 -1.90 6.81
CA LYS A 191 -17.84 -2.94 7.84
C LYS A 191 -16.41 -3.40 8.03
N ILE A 192 -15.92 -3.32 9.25
CA ILE A 192 -14.64 -3.88 9.66
C ILE A 192 -14.84 -5.37 9.94
N SER A 193 -13.99 -6.18 9.32
CA SER A 193 -13.84 -7.61 9.56
C SER A 193 -12.52 -7.89 10.27
N GLY A 194 -12.35 -9.08 10.85
CA GLY A 194 -11.14 -9.43 11.62
C GLY A 194 -11.24 -9.13 13.11
#